data_AF-A0A7T8GUR9-F1
#
_entry.id   AF-A0A7T8GUR9-F1
#
_cell.length_a   1.000
_cell.length_b   1.000
_cell.length_c   1.000
_cell.angle_alpha   90.00
_cell.angle_beta   90.00
_cell.angle_gamma   90.00
#
_symmetry.space_group_name_H-M   'P 1'
#
loop_
_entity.id
_entity.type
_entity.pdbx_description
1 polymer ?
#
loop_
_entity_poly.entity_id
_entity_poly.type
_entity_poly.pdbx_seq_one_letter_code
_entity_poly.pdbx_strand_id
1 'polypeptide(L)' 'ITAMKIADILPRFDGTKGKDVSAWLEQVELAKELFEIDNMAKVIPFFMDREAFEVFKQLAPEDKGVEGKSRTR' A
#
# COMPACT_ATOMS: atom_id res chain seq x y z
N ILE A 1 2.32 5.29 27.47
CA ILE A 1 1.50 5.21 26.23
C ILE A 1 2.31 4.39 25.24
N THR A 2 1.86 3.19 24.88
CA THR A 2 2.53 2.36 23.87
C THR A 2 2.43 3.08 22.53
N ALA A 3 3.54 3.22 21.81
CA ALA A 3 3.51 3.78 20.47
C ALA A 3 2.67 2.87 19.56
N MET A 4 1.57 3.41 19.04
CA MET A 4 0.70 2.74 18.08
C MET A 4 1.48 2.54 16.78
N LYS A 5 1.44 1.34 16.20
CA LYS A 5 2.13 1.02 14.94
C LYS A 5 1.12 1.01 13.81
N ILE A 6 1.53 1.40 12.62
CA ILE A 6 0.68 1.33 11.42
C ILE A 6 0.14 -0.08 11.16
N ALA A 7 0.92 -1.11 11.50
CA ALA A 7 0.51 -2.51 11.40
C ALA A 7 -0.63 -2.92 12.35
N ASP A 8 -0.91 -2.12 13.38
CA ASP A 8 -2.02 -2.34 14.30
C ASP A 8 -3.35 -1.80 13.72
N ILE A 9 -3.29 -0.92 12.70
CA ILE A 9 -4.47 -0.22 12.13
C ILE A 9 -4.74 -0.65 10.68
N LEU A 10 -3.71 -0.86 9.88
CA LEU A 10 -3.84 -1.21 8.47
C LEU A 10 -3.80 -2.73 8.29
N PRO A 11 -4.94 -3.40 8.03
CA PRO A 11 -4.95 -4.84 7.79
C PRO A 11 -4.35 -5.18 6.43
N ARG A 12 -3.99 -6.47 6.27
CA ARG A 12 -3.51 -6.97 4.99
C ARG A 12 -4.64 -7.19 3.99
N PHE A 13 -4.37 -6.91 2.72
CA PHE A 13 -5.28 -7.09 1.61
C PHE A 13 -4.73 -8.13 0.63
N ASP A 14 -5.50 -9.20 0.42
CA ASP A 14 -5.09 -10.34 -0.42
C ASP A 14 -5.71 -10.32 -1.83
N GLY A 15 -6.59 -9.37 -2.13
CA GLY A 15 -7.28 -9.29 -3.42
C GLY A 15 -8.46 -10.25 -3.59
N THR A 16 -8.88 -10.95 -2.53
CA THR A 16 -9.99 -11.92 -2.60
C THR A 16 -11.28 -11.25 -3.07
N LYS A 17 -11.90 -11.81 -4.12
CA LYS A 17 -13.21 -11.35 -4.63
C LYS A 17 -14.25 -11.33 -3.52
N GLY A 18 -14.97 -10.22 -3.39
CA GLY A 18 -16.03 -10.05 -2.38
C GLY A 18 -15.55 -9.43 -1.07
N LYS A 19 -14.24 -9.24 -0.87
CA LYS A 19 -13.75 -8.31 0.17
C LYS A 19 -13.91 -6.88 -0.32
N ASP A 20 -14.34 -6.00 0.58
CA ASP A 20 -14.55 -4.60 0.27
C ASP A 20 -13.22 -3.86 0.21
N VAL A 21 -12.74 -3.65 -1.02
CA VAL A 21 -11.53 -2.87 -1.29
C VAL A 21 -11.71 -1.41 -0.86
N SER A 22 -12.93 -0.87 -0.88
CA SER A 22 -13.22 0.52 -0.52
C SER A 22 -12.97 0.74 0.97
N ALA A 23 -13.48 -0.16 1.82
CA ALA A 23 -13.23 -0.13 3.25
C ALA A 23 -11.73 -0.25 3.59
N TRP A 24 -10.98 -1.06 2.83
CA TRP A 24 -9.53 -1.15 3.00
C TRP A 24 -8.81 0.15 2.60
N LEU A 25 -9.23 0.80 1.52
CA LEU A 25 -8.68 2.09 1.09
C LEU A 25 -8.97 3.21 2.11
N GLU A 26 -10.15 3.22 2.73
CA GLU A 26 -10.45 4.16 3.83
C GLU A 26 -9.48 3.99 5.00
N GLN A 27 -9.12 2.75 5.35
CA GLN A 27 -8.12 2.46 6.39
C GLN A 27 -6.71 2.90 5.97
N VAL A 28 -6.36 2.79 4.69
CA VAL A 28 -5.09 3.28 4.12
C VAL A 28 -4.99 4.81 4.25
N GLU A 29 -6.04 5.55 3.88
CA GLU A 29 -6.06 7.01 3.98
C GLU A 29 -6.02 7.46 5.45
N LEU A 30 -6.76 6.80 6.34
CA LEU A 30 -6.68 7.09 7.77
C LEU A 30 -5.27 6.85 8.33
N ALA A 31 -4.62 5.75 7.95
CA ALA A 31 -3.25 5.48 8.37
C ALA A 31 -2.26 6.53 7.83
N LYS A 32 -2.44 6.99 6.59
CA LYS A 32 -1.62 8.06 6.02
C LYS A 32 -1.72 9.35 6.83
N GLU A 33 -2.92 9.74 7.26
CA GLU A 33 -3.15 10.92 8.09
C GLU A 33 -2.56 10.76 9.50
N LEU A 34 -2.82 9.63 10.17
CA LEU A 34 -2.39 9.41 11.55
C LEU A 34 -0.87 9.28 11.72
N PHE A 35 -0.18 8.78 10.70
CA PHE A 35 1.27 8.54 10.71
C PHE A 35 2.06 9.56 9.88
N GLU A 36 1.41 10.59 9.35
CA GLU A 36 2.03 11.65 8.54
C GLU A 36 2.87 11.08 7.38
N ILE A 37 2.31 10.10 6.66
CA ILE A 37 3.01 9.41 5.57
C ILE A 37 2.83 10.17 4.26
N ASP A 38 3.91 10.79 3.78
CA ASP A 38 3.88 11.57 2.54
C ASP A 38 3.58 10.73 1.29
N ASN A 39 4.12 9.51 1.22
CA ASN A 39 3.99 8.63 0.05
C ASN A 39 3.52 7.24 0.44
N MET A 40 2.20 7.12 0.59
CA MET A 40 1.54 5.87 0.97
C MET A 40 1.71 4.75 -0.09
N ALA A 41 1.94 5.10 -1.35
CA ALA A 41 2.20 4.12 -2.42
C ALA A 41 3.46 3.27 -2.17
N LYS A 42 4.44 3.80 -1.43
CA LYS A 42 5.64 3.05 -1.02
C LYS A 42 5.40 2.12 0.18
N VAL A 43 4.30 2.32 0.91
CA VAL A 43 3.97 1.59 2.14
C VAL A 43 2.95 0.48 1.88
N ILE A 44 1.95 0.77 1.03
CA ILE A 44 0.91 -0.15 0.61
C ILE A 44 1.40 -1.57 0.27
N PRO A 45 2.53 -1.77 -0.44
CA PRO A 45 2.99 -3.12 -0.81
C PRO A 45 3.31 -4.02 0.38
N PHE A 46 3.65 -3.48 1.55
CA PHE A 46 3.91 -4.27 2.76
C PHE A 46 2.63 -4.86 3.37
N PHE A 47 1.47 -4.31 2.98
CA PHE A 47 0.13 -4.69 3.41
C PHE A 47 -0.64 -5.44 2.33
N MET A 48 -0.02 -5.74 1.20
CA MET A 48 -0.58 -6.63 0.20
C MET A 48 -0.11 -8.07 0.44
N ASP A 49 -1.03 -9.01 0.29
CA ASP A 49 -0.78 -10.44 0.36
C ASP A 49 -1.04 -11.12 -0.98
N ARG A 50 -0.36 -12.25 -1.21
CA ARG A 50 -0.65 -13.21 -2.28
C ARG A 50 -0.90 -12.52 -3.63
N GLU A 51 -2.13 -12.64 -4.15
CA GLU A 51 -2.52 -12.21 -5.49
C GLU A 51 -2.39 -10.69 -5.65
N ALA A 52 -2.77 -9.90 -4.65
CA ALA A 52 -2.64 -8.45 -4.70
C ALA A 52 -1.17 -8.02 -4.84
N PHE A 53 -0.26 -8.68 -4.13
CA PHE A 53 1.18 -8.39 -4.23
C PHE A 53 1.78 -8.86 -5.56
N GLU A 54 1.33 -10.00 -6.10
CA GLU A 54 1.75 -10.47 -7.42
C GLU A 54 1.34 -9.48 -8.53
N VAL A 55 0.12 -8.95 -8.48
CA VAL A 55 -0.33 -7.91 -9.41
C VAL A 55 0.51 -6.65 -9.26
N PHE A 56 0.75 -6.19 -8.03
CA PHE A 56 1.62 -5.02 -7.78
C PHE A 56 3.01 -5.19 -8.39
N LYS A 57 3.63 -6.38 -8.29
CA LYS A 57 4.95 -6.63 -8.90
C LYS A 57 4.95 -6.49 -10.43
N GLN A 58 3.84 -6.79 -11.09
CA GLN A 58 3.72 -6.72 -12.54
C GLN A 58 3.50 -5.29 -13.07
N LEU A 59 3.13 -4.35 -12.20
CA LEU A 59 2.96 -2.94 -12.58
C LEU A 59 4.27 -2.31 -13.08
N ALA A 60 4.15 -1.36 -14.01
CA ALA A 60 5.30 -0.59 -14.46
C ALA A 60 5.86 0.26 -13.31
N PRO A 61 7.16 0.63 -13.32
CA PRO A 61 7.76 1.45 -12.26
C PRO A 61 6.99 2.76 -11.99
N GLU A 62 6.54 3.42 -13.05
CA GLU A 62 5.72 4.63 -13.02
C GLU A 62 4.41 4.43 -12.24
N ASP A 63 3.78 3.27 -12.37
CA ASP A 63 2.52 2.93 -11.69
C ASP A 63 2.74 2.54 -10.21
N LYS A 64 3.98 2.22 -9.82
CA LYS A 64 4.34 1.89 -8.44
C LYS A 64 4.63 3.12 -7.57
N GLY A 65 4.46 4.33 -8.11
CA GLY A 65 4.90 5.55 -7.44
C GLY A 65 6.43 5.65 -7.30
N VAL A 66 7.16 4.86 -8.10
CA VAL A 66 8.60 4.97 -8.27
C VAL A 66 8.79 5.82 -9.51
N GLU A 67 8.95 7.14 -9.33
CA GLU A 67 9.36 8.01 -10.44
C GLU A 67 10.57 7.39 -11.12
N GLY A 68 10.40 7.03 -12.39
CA GLY A 68 11.42 6.37 -13.16
C GLY A 68 12.68 7.23 -13.16
N LYS A 69 13.73 6.78 -12.46
CA LYS A 69 15.07 7.14 -12.87
C LYS A 69 15.27 6.48 -14.22
N SER A 70 15.00 7.23 -15.29
CA SER A 70 15.47 6.93 -16.63
C SER A 70 16.91 6.46 -16.51
N ARG A 71 17.14 5.15 -16.72
CA ARG A 71 18.48 4.64 -16.96
C ARG A 71 18.85 5.17 -18.33
N THR A 72 19.42 6.38 -18.36
CA THR A 72 20.14 6.89 -19.52
C THR A 72 21.26 5.88 -19.79
N ARG A 73 21.15 5.19 -20.92
CA ARG A 73 22.17 4.28 -21.43
C ARG A 73 23.09 5.03 -22.35
#